data_AF-A0A382MJ85-F1
#
_entry.id   AF-A0A382MJ85-F1
#
_cell.length_a   1.000
_cell.length_b   1.000
_cell.length_c   1.000
_cell.angle_alpha   90.00
_cell.angle_beta   90.00
_cell.angle_gamma   90.00
#
_symmetry.space_group_name_H-M   'P 1'
#
loop_
_entity.id
_entity.type
_entity.pdbx_description
1 polymer ?
#
loop_
_entity_poly.entity_id
_entity_poly.type
_entity_poly.pdbx_seq_one_letter_code
_entity_poly.pdbx_strand_id
1 'polypeptide(L)'
;MSEMKYILPALAIFAIAGIEMAYAENFTVEMTENGFSQTSLSIADGDSVTFVNTHVKANGNIEPHAISDPFASPYTELSYWILSNSETSHTYTLNCDGYEFFDRFFDVPSITIECGTSAPEYTGEYTLLSLQEELAEITADLNLAIEEAGTLQNSMTNLNGIIANLEYDVSERDTTITDLEVQLTQVETANDNLETEKADLIIERDGWKQLSDNWYAVALEQVRVMVEVLGL
;
A
#
# COMPACT_ATOMS: atom_id res chain seq x y z
N MET A 1 -30.58 -56.27 63.44
CA MET A 1 -30.36 -56.85 62.10
C MET A 1 -31.63 -56.56 61.31
N SER A 2 -31.62 -55.56 60.43
CA SER A 2 -31.37 -55.71 58.97
C SER A 2 -32.51 -56.53 58.35
N GLU A 3 -33.29 -56.12 57.34
CA GLU A 3 -33.19 -55.04 56.36
C GLU A 3 -34.57 -54.82 55.70
N MET A 4 -34.76 -53.64 55.12
CA MET A 4 -35.94 -53.20 54.37
C MET A 4 -35.62 -53.24 52.87
N LYS A 5 -36.55 -53.68 52.00
CA LYS A 5 -36.60 -53.34 50.54
C LYS A 5 -37.95 -53.77 49.94
N TYR A 6 -38.93 -52.87 49.84
CA TYR A 6 -39.18 -51.86 48.78
C TYR A 6 -39.70 -52.46 47.46
N ILE A 7 -41.01 -52.33 47.28
CA ILE A 7 -41.76 -52.46 46.03
C ILE A 7 -41.67 -51.11 45.31
N LEU A 8 -41.19 -51.08 44.06
CA LEU A 8 -41.25 -49.91 43.19
C LEU A 8 -42.58 -49.91 42.41
N PRO A 9 -43.34 -48.81 42.35
CA PRO A 9 -44.22 -48.51 41.23
C PRO A 9 -43.58 -47.44 40.33
N ALA A 10 -43.70 -47.65 39.02
CA ALA A 10 -43.26 -46.73 37.99
C ALA A 10 -44.05 -45.41 38.03
N LEU A 11 -43.33 -44.28 38.04
CA LEU A 11 -43.89 -42.93 37.94
C LEU A 11 -43.65 -42.41 36.51
N ALA A 12 -44.73 -42.16 35.77
CA ALA A 12 -44.68 -41.51 34.46
C ALA A 12 -44.36 -40.03 34.64
N ILE A 13 -43.29 -39.55 33.97
CA ILE A 13 -42.93 -38.13 33.91
C ILE A 13 -43.58 -37.53 32.65
N PHE A 14 -44.51 -36.60 32.85
CA PHE A 14 -44.95 -35.69 31.80
C PHE A 14 -43.86 -34.63 31.60
N ALA A 15 -43.22 -34.64 30.43
CA ALA A 15 -42.34 -33.55 30.00
C ALA A 15 -43.22 -32.36 29.59
N ILE A 16 -43.23 -31.31 30.41
CA ILE A 16 -43.72 -29.99 30.02
C ILE A 16 -42.55 -29.31 29.30
N ALA A 17 -42.64 -29.20 27.98
CA ALA A 17 -41.71 -28.37 27.22
C ALA A 17 -41.93 -26.90 27.62
N GLY A 18 -41.02 -26.36 28.42
CA GLY A 18 -40.89 -24.92 28.61
C GLY A 18 -40.37 -24.33 27.31
N ILE A 19 -41.13 -23.43 26.71
CA ILE A 19 -40.63 -22.57 25.64
C ILE A 19 -39.87 -21.47 26.36
N GLU A 20 -38.54 -21.50 26.27
CA GLU A 20 -37.70 -20.40 26.74
C GLU A 20 -37.95 -19.21 25.80
N MET A 21 -38.66 -18.19 26.29
CA MET A 21 -38.72 -16.91 25.60
C MET A 21 -37.36 -16.24 25.84
N ALA A 22 -36.55 -16.10 24.79
CA ALA A 22 -35.37 -15.24 24.83
C ALA A 22 -35.84 -13.81 25.14
N TYR A 23 -35.47 -13.28 26.29
CA TYR A 23 -35.74 -11.89 26.65
C TYR A 23 -34.63 -11.05 26.02
N ALA A 24 -35.00 -10.01 25.26
CA ALA A 24 -34.04 -9.03 24.76
C ALA A 24 -33.26 -8.42 25.93
N GLU A 25 -31.94 -8.52 25.89
CA GLU A 25 -31.02 -7.95 26.88
C GLU A 25 -30.65 -6.50 26.49
N ASN A 26 -30.26 -5.70 27.48
CA ASN A 26 -29.74 -4.35 27.25
C ASN A 26 -28.30 -4.26 27.75
N PHE A 27 -27.38 -4.06 26.81
CA PHE A 27 -25.96 -3.86 27.08
C PHE A 27 -25.63 -2.38 27.20
N THR A 28 -24.64 -2.06 28.02
CA THR A 28 -24.15 -0.69 28.17
C THR A 28 -22.70 -0.61 27.73
N VAL A 29 -22.39 0.34 26.85
CA VAL A 29 -21.04 0.67 26.40
C VAL A 29 -20.74 2.10 26.81
N GLU A 30 -19.70 2.31 27.60
CA GLU A 30 -19.32 3.67 28.01
C GLU A 30 -18.40 4.30 26.96
N MET A 31 -18.62 5.58 26.67
CA MET A 31 -17.75 6.42 25.85
C MET A 31 -16.96 7.34 26.77
N THR A 32 -15.64 7.15 26.79
CA THR A 32 -14.69 7.82 27.68
C THR A 32 -13.73 8.71 26.88
N GLU A 33 -12.87 9.47 27.57
CA GLU A 33 -11.76 10.22 26.95
C GLU A 33 -10.85 9.32 26.08
N ASN A 34 -10.74 8.02 26.40
CA ASN A 34 -9.88 7.06 25.70
C ASN A 34 -10.65 6.19 24.69
N GLY A 35 -11.92 6.49 24.41
CA GLY A 35 -12.79 5.70 23.53
C GLY A 35 -13.78 4.81 24.28
N PHE A 36 -14.24 3.74 23.62
CA PHE A 36 -15.25 2.82 24.17
C PHE A 36 -14.71 1.96 25.32
N SER A 37 -15.57 1.60 26.28
CA SER A 37 -15.23 0.73 27.43
C SER A 37 -14.81 -0.68 27.05
N GLN A 38 -15.12 -1.10 25.82
CA GLN A 38 -14.80 -2.39 25.24
C GLN A 38 -14.68 -2.25 23.73
N THR A 39 -13.91 -3.13 23.11
CA THR A 39 -13.68 -3.14 21.66
C THR A 39 -14.59 -4.12 20.91
N SER A 40 -15.23 -5.05 21.62
CA SER A 40 -16.19 -5.99 21.07
C SER A 40 -17.35 -6.23 22.02
N LEU A 41 -18.54 -6.49 21.48
CA LEU A 41 -19.74 -6.89 22.22
C LEU A 41 -20.46 -8.00 21.46
N SER A 42 -20.91 -9.03 22.18
CA SER A 42 -21.71 -10.12 21.64
C SER A 42 -23.17 -9.96 22.06
N ILE A 43 -24.10 -9.97 21.09
CA ILE A 43 -25.54 -9.77 21.32
C ILE A 43 -26.38 -10.88 20.67
N ALA A 44 -27.63 -11.07 21.10
CA ALA A 44 -28.65 -11.82 20.38
C ALA A 44 -29.54 -10.90 19.53
N ASP A 45 -30.31 -11.50 18.62
CA ASP A 45 -31.27 -10.76 17.79
C ASP A 45 -32.34 -10.07 18.64
N GLY A 46 -32.48 -8.76 18.46
CA GLY A 46 -33.43 -7.93 19.20
C GLY A 46 -32.89 -7.34 20.50
N ASP A 47 -31.64 -7.62 20.86
CA ASP A 47 -30.98 -6.98 21.99
C ASP A 47 -30.77 -5.48 21.75
N SER A 48 -30.65 -4.74 22.83
CA SER A 48 -30.38 -3.30 22.78
C SER A 48 -28.99 -2.97 23.31
N VAL A 49 -28.33 -2.00 22.68
CA VAL A 49 -27.02 -1.51 23.08
C VAL A 49 -27.13 -0.03 23.35
N THR A 50 -26.88 0.35 24.60
CA THR A 50 -26.91 1.72 25.09
C THR A 50 -25.50 2.27 25.19
N PHE A 51 -25.19 3.27 24.38
CA PHE A 51 -23.96 4.04 24.47
C PHE A 51 -24.14 5.17 25.47
N VAL A 52 -23.26 5.25 26.47
CA VAL A 52 -23.34 6.23 27.56
C VAL A 52 -22.08 7.07 27.59
N ASN A 53 -22.20 8.38 27.44
CA ASN A 53 -21.08 9.31 27.55
C ASN A 53 -20.73 9.56 29.02
N THR A 54 -19.56 9.07 29.43
CA THR A 54 -19.01 9.21 30.79
C THR A 54 -17.80 10.15 30.82
N HIS A 55 -17.44 10.79 29.70
CA HIS A 55 -16.33 11.72 29.60
C HIS A 55 -16.67 13.08 30.24
N VAL A 56 -16.42 13.20 31.54
CA VAL A 56 -16.62 14.42 32.32
C VAL A 56 -15.31 15.20 32.45
N LYS A 57 -15.30 16.46 32.01
CA LYS A 57 -14.17 17.38 32.18
C LYS A 57 -14.02 17.83 33.64
N ALA A 58 -12.86 18.37 33.99
CA ALA A 58 -12.57 18.90 35.33
C ALA A 58 -13.55 20.00 35.83
N ASN A 59 -14.28 20.65 34.93
CA ASN A 59 -15.30 21.64 35.26
C ASN A 59 -16.70 21.03 35.52
N GLY A 60 -16.82 19.69 35.51
CA GLY A 60 -18.07 18.97 35.75
C GLY A 60 -18.99 18.86 34.53
N ASN A 61 -18.62 19.43 33.37
CA ASN A 61 -19.38 19.29 32.14
C ASN A 61 -18.95 18.04 31.37
N ILE A 62 -19.91 17.37 30.75
CA ILE A 62 -19.64 16.28 29.82
C ILE A 62 -19.06 16.86 28.53
N GLU A 63 -17.97 16.27 28.05
CA GLU A 63 -17.46 16.51 26.70
C GLU A 63 -18.33 15.81 25.69
N PRO A 64 -18.85 16.48 24.63
CA PRO A 64 -19.70 15.82 23.67
C PRO A 64 -18.97 14.73 22.89
N HIS A 65 -19.60 13.57 22.77
CA HIS A 65 -19.21 12.47 21.89
C HIS A 65 -20.25 12.31 20.76
N ALA A 66 -19.87 11.76 19.61
CA ALA A 66 -20.79 11.55 18.49
C ALA A 66 -20.76 10.09 18.02
N ILE A 67 -21.73 9.29 18.45
CA ILE A 67 -21.80 7.87 18.09
C ILE A 67 -22.39 7.72 16.69
N SER A 68 -21.71 7.00 15.80
CA SER A 68 -22.20 6.76 14.44
C SER A 68 -23.56 6.06 14.44
N ASP A 69 -24.45 6.44 13.53
CA ASP A 69 -25.76 5.82 13.35
C ASP A 69 -25.77 4.91 12.09
N PRO A 70 -25.66 3.58 12.25
CA PRO A 70 -25.62 2.64 11.12
C PRO A 70 -26.96 2.50 10.39
N PHE A 71 -28.06 3.00 10.96
CA PHE A 71 -29.40 2.91 10.36
C PHE A 71 -29.76 4.12 9.49
N ALA A 72 -28.90 5.14 9.46
CA ALA A 72 -29.10 6.32 8.63
C ALA A 72 -29.09 5.95 7.14
N SER A 73 -30.03 6.53 6.38
CA SER A 73 -30.10 6.37 4.92
C SER A 73 -30.14 7.74 4.23
N PRO A 74 -29.10 8.14 3.48
CA PRO A 74 -27.83 7.42 3.29
C PRO A 74 -26.93 7.43 4.54
N TYR A 75 -26.11 6.41 4.68
CA TYR A 75 -25.05 6.38 5.69
C TYR A 75 -23.87 7.24 5.23
N THR A 76 -23.53 8.26 6.02
CA THR A 76 -22.44 9.19 5.76
C THR A 76 -21.65 9.46 7.05
N GLU A 77 -20.53 10.17 6.98
CA GLU A 77 -19.77 10.58 8.17
C GLU A 77 -20.57 11.52 9.10
N LEU A 78 -21.61 12.18 8.57
CA LEU A 78 -22.51 13.03 9.35
C LEU A 78 -23.71 12.27 9.95
N SER A 79 -23.76 10.95 9.74
CA SER A 79 -24.77 10.07 10.33
C SER A 79 -24.32 9.67 11.73
N TYR A 80 -24.71 10.45 12.74
CA TYR A 80 -24.37 10.21 14.14
C TYR A 80 -25.40 10.79 15.11
N TRP A 81 -25.37 10.31 16.34
CA TRP A 81 -26.09 10.87 17.48
C TRP A 81 -25.11 11.56 18.45
N ILE A 82 -25.42 12.80 18.86
CA ILE A 82 -24.56 13.56 19.77
C ILE A 82 -24.96 13.25 21.21
N LEU A 83 -24.01 12.75 22.00
CA LEU A 83 -24.16 12.55 23.44
C LEU A 83 -23.51 13.72 24.18
N SER A 84 -24.30 14.56 24.84
CA SER A 84 -23.86 15.78 25.52
C SER A 84 -24.60 16.00 26.85
N ASN A 85 -24.41 17.16 27.49
CA ASN A 85 -25.05 17.47 28.78
C ASN A 85 -26.59 17.41 28.75
N SER A 86 -27.24 17.55 27.60
CA SER A 86 -28.71 17.45 27.47
C SER A 86 -29.22 16.03 27.19
N GLU A 87 -28.34 15.15 26.72
CA GLU A 87 -28.66 13.76 26.36
C GLU A 87 -27.38 12.94 26.45
N THR A 88 -27.23 12.18 27.54
CA THR A 88 -25.96 11.52 27.88
C THR A 88 -25.86 10.10 27.32
N SER A 89 -26.92 9.57 26.73
CA SER A 89 -26.93 8.21 26.22
C SER A 89 -27.87 8.05 25.02
N HIS A 90 -27.55 7.10 24.15
CA HIS A 90 -28.41 6.70 23.03
C HIS A 90 -28.42 5.18 22.91
N THR A 91 -29.60 4.62 22.61
CA THR A 91 -29.83 3.17 22.58
C THR A 91 -30.24 2.74 21.18
N TYR A 92 -29.56 1.72 20.66
CA TYR A 92 -29.94 1.04 19.43
C TYR A 92 -30.50 -0.34 19.76
N THR A 93 -31.62 -0.71 19.15
CA THR A 93 -32.05 -2.11 19.10
C THR A 93 -31.45 -2.73 17.85
N LEU A 94 -30.66 -3.78 18.03
CA LEU A 94 -29.82 -4.36 17.00
C LEU A 94 -30.32 -5.76 16.64
N ASN A 95 -30.08 -6.15 15.39
CA ASN A 95 -30.21 -7.53 14.96
C ASN A 95 -28.82 -8.19 14.87
N CYS A 96 -28.75 -9.43 14.42
CA CYS A 96 -27.48 -10.14 14.25
C CYS A 96 -26.76 -9.88 12.91
N ASP A 97 -26.95 -8.72 12.25
CA ASP A 97 -26.29 -8.39 10.97
C ASP A 97 -24.80 -8.02 11.12
N GLY A 98 -24.36 -7.76 12.36
CA GLY A 98 -23.00 -7.29 12.66
C GLY A 98 -22.86 -5.79 12.41
N TYR A 99 -22.42 -5.05 13.43
CA TYR A 99 -22.32 -3.60 13.37
C TYR A 99 -20.96 -3.12 13.84
N GLU A 100 -20.48 -2.05 13.21
CA GLU A 100 -19.30 -1.31 13.68
C GLU A 100 -19.71 0.12 14.01
N PHE A 101 -19.39 0.52 15.24
CA PHE A 101 -19.70 1.86 15.73
C PHE A 101 -18.43 2.66 15.91
N PHE A 102 -18.48 3.92 15.49
CA PHE A 102 -17.40 4.89 15.57
C PHE A 102 -17.79 6.06 16.45
N ASP A 103 -16.80 6.61 17.14
CA ASP A 103 -16.89 7.98 17.60
C ASP A 103 -16.48 8.92 16.46
N ARG A 104 -17.35 9.84 16.08
CA ARG A 104 -17.10 10.78 14.98
C ARG A 104 -16.38 12.04 15.43
N PHE A 105 -16.31 12.32 16.74
CA PHE A 105 -15.66 13.51 17.27
C PHE A 105 -14.22 13.24 17.74
N PHE A 106 -13.89 11.99 18.04
CA PHE A 106 -12.57 11.58 18.51
C PHE A 106 -11.97 10.49 17.62
N ASP A 107 -10.67 10.59 17.38
CA ASP A 107 -9.89 9.54 16.69
C ASP A 107 -9.54 8.43 17.70
N VAL A 108 -10.51 7.54 17.93
CA VAL A 108 -10.40 6.39 18.84
C VAL A 108 -10.81 5.11 18.11
N PRO A 109 -10.33 3.93 18.54
CA PRO A 109 -10.75 2.66 17.96
C PRO A 109 -12.27 2.48 17.98
N SER A 110 -12.81 1.86 16.94
CA SER A 110 -14.22 1.46 16.86
C SER A 110 -14.55 0.33 17.84
N ILE A 111 -15.85 0.10 18.03
CA ILE A 111 -16.38 -1.09 18.69
C ILE A 111 -17.15 -1.95 17.68
N THR A 112 -16.85 -3.23 17.66
CA THR A 112 -17.55 -4.22 16.85
C THR A 112 -18.63 -4.93 17.66
N ILE A 113 -19.83 -5.01 17.13
CA ILE A 113 -20.95 -5.71 17.73
C ILE A 113 -21.29 -6.89 16.85
N GLU A 114 -21.13 -8.09 17.39
CA GLU A 114 -21.33 -9.35 16.68
C GLU A 114 -22.42 -10.17 17.36
N CYS A 115 -22.98 -11.12 16.62
CA CYS A 115 -23.93 -12.06 17.20
C CYS A 115 -23.17 -12.98 18.18
N GLY A 116 -23.62 -13.02 19.43
CA GLY A 116 -23.14 -13.96 20.42
C GLY A 116 -23.57 -15.36 20.04
N THR A 117 -22.70 -16.09 19.34
CA THR A 117 -22.82 -17.54 19.33
C THR A 117 -22.54 -17.98 20.77
N SER A 118 -23.52 -18.59 21.47
CA SER A 118 -23.11 -19.64 22.41
C SER A 118 -22.14 -20.52 21.63
N ALA A 119 -20.93 -20.74 22.16
CA ALA A 119 -19.92 -21.52 21.47
C ALA A 119 -20.63 -22.74 20.88
N PRO A 120 -20.60 -22.95 19.55
CA PRO A 120 -21.41 -23.98 18.93
C PRO A 120 -21.13 -25.27 19.69
N GLU A 121 -22.16 -25.86 20.30
CA GLU A 121 -22.00 -27.16 20.91
C GLU A 121 -21.57 -28.08 19.77
N TYR A 122 -20.31 -28.49 19.83
CA TYR A 122 -19.67 -29.24 18.77
C TYR A 122 -20.37 -30.60 18.68
N THR A 123 -21.26 -30.75 17.71
CA THR A 123 -22.09 -31.95 17.47
C THR A 123 -21.47 -32.91 16.46
N GLY A 124 -20.26 -32.62 15.97
CA GLY A 124 -19.57 -33.49 15.03
C GLY A 124 -18.94 -34.70 15.73
N GLU A 125 -19.20 -35.91 15.25
CA GLU A 125 -18.37 -37.06 15.60
C GLU A 125 -17.06 -36.98 14.79
N TYR A 126 -16.00 -36.44 15.39
CA TYR A 126 -14.66 -36.76 14.88
C TYR A 126 -14.33 -38.18 15.34
N THR A 127 -14.12 -39.07 14.38
CA THR A 127 -13.54 -40.37 14.68
C THR A 127 -12.01 -40.26 14.60
N LEU A 128 -11.29 -41.15 15.30
CA LEU A 128 -9.84 -41.24 15.14
C LEU A 128 -9.45 -41.38 13.65
N LEU A 129 -10.30 -42.07 12.88
CA LEU A 129 -10.11 -42.27 11.44
C LEU A 129 -10.27 -40.98 10.65
N SER A 130 -11.29 -40.16 10.91
CA SER A 130 -11.47 -38.88 10.18
C SER A 130 -10.31 -37.92 10.43
N LEU A 131 -9.79 -37.88 11.66
CA LEU A 131 -8.62 -37.07 12.00
C LEU A 131 -7.33 -37.59 11.33
N GLN A 132 -7.20 -38.91 11.18
CA GLN A 132 -6.05 -39.52 10.49
C GLN A 132 -6.09 -39.24 8.98
N GLU A 133 -7.28 -39.21 8.38
CA GLU A 133 -7.46 -38.90 6.96
C GLU A 133 -7.13 -37.43 6.67
N GLU A 134 -7.65 -36.50 7.46
CA GLU A 134 -7.35 -35.06 7.34
C GLU A 134 -5.86 -34.77 7.56
N LEU A 135 -5.22 -35.41 8.54
CA LEU A 135 -3.77 -35.31 8.73
C LEU A 135 -2.98 -35.83 7.53
N ALA A 136 -3.43 -36.91 6.90
CA ALA A 136 -2.78 -37.47 5.72
C ALA A 136 -2.91 -36.52 4.51
N GLU A 137 -4.08 -35.91 4.32
CA GLU A 137 -4.33 -34.90 3.28
C GLU A 137 -3.47 -33.67 3.49
N ILE A 138 -3.49 -33.07 4.68
CA ILE A 138 -2.65 -31.91 5.03
C ILE A 138 -1.16 -32.23 4.84
N THR A 139 -0.73 -33.45 5.17
CA THR A 139 0.65 -33.88 4.96
C THR A 139 1.00 -33.96 3.48
N ALA A 140 0.09 -34.43 2.63
CA ALA A 140 0.29 -34.48 1.18
C ALA A 140 0.38 -33.07 0.58
N ASP A 141 -0.54 -32.18 0.96
CA ASP A 141 -0.55 -30.78 0.51
C ASP A 141 0.71 -30.04 0.94
N LEU A 142 1.15 -30.24 2.18
CA LEU A 142 2.39 -29.65 2.68
C LEU A 142 3.61 -30.13 1.88
N ASN A 143 3.67 -31.41 1.52
CA ASN A 143 4.78 -31.93 0.70
C ASN A 143 4.79 -31.32 -0.70
N LEU A 144 3.62 -31.14 -1.33
CA LEU A 144 3.50 -30.46 -2.63
C LEU A 144 3.95 -28.99 -2.54
N ALA A 145 3.51 -28.28 -1.50
CA ALA A 145 3.92 -26.90 -1.27
C ALA A 145 5.43 -26.75 -1.06
N ILE A 146 6.07 -27.71 -0.38
CA ILE A 146 7.53 -27.74 -0.19
C ILE A 146 8.25 -27.95 -1.53
N GLU A 147 7.75 -28.83 -2.40
CA GLU A 147 8.32 -29.07 -3.73
C GLU A 147 8.22 -27.82 -4.62
N GLU A 148 7.06 -27.16 -4.61
CA GLU A 148 6.83 -25.92 -5.36
C GLU A 148 7.74 -24.80 -4.85
N ALA A 149 7.87 -24.65 -3.52
CA ALA A 149 8.77 -23.68 -2.91
C ALA A 149 10.23 -23.90 -3.32
N GLY A 150 10.68 -25.16 -3.39
CA GLY A 150 12.02 -25.50 -3.87
C GLY A 150 12.23 -25.13 -5.34
N THR A 151 11.21 -25.34 -6.19
CA THR A 151 11.25 -24.96 -7.61
C THR A 151 11.32 -23.44 -7.80
N LEU A 152 10.53 -22.70 -7.02
CA LEU A 152 10.57 -21.24 -7.01
C LEU A 152 11.93 -20.71 -6.55
N GLN A 153 12.50 -21.31 -5.51
CA GLN A 153 13.82 -20.93 -4.99
C GLN A 153 14.93 -21.11 -6.05
N ASN A 154 14.93 -22.24 -6.76
CA ASN A 154 15.89 -22.48 -7.85
C ASN A 154 15.74 -21.45 -8.99
N SER A 155 14.50 -21.11 -9.34
CA SER A 155 14.21 -20.09 -10.36
C SER A 155 14.72 -18.71 -9.92
N MET A 156 14.53 -18.35 -8.65
CA MET A 156 15.02 -17.09 -8.08
C MET A 156 16.55 -17.02 -8.08
N THR A 157 17.23 -18.11 -7.72
CA THR A 157 18.70 -18.18 -7.81
C THR A 157 19.20 -18.00 -9.24
N ASN A 158 18.52 -18.61 -10.22
CA ASN A 158 18.88 -18.46 -11.64
C ASN A 158 18.69 -17.00 -12.10
N LEU A 159 17.53 -16.41 -11.83
CA LEU A 159 17.24 -15.00 -12.17
C LEU A 159 18.25 -14.04 -11.55
N ASN A 160 18.64 -14.25 -10.28
CA ASN A 160 19.66 -13.44 -9.63
C ASN A 160 21.02 -13.54 -10.34
N GLY A 161 21.39 -14.72 -10.83
CA GLY A 161 22.59 -14.90 -11.64
C GLY A 161 22.53 -14.15 -12.97
N ILE A 162 21.37 -14.18 -13.65
CA ILE A 162 21.15 -13.42 -14.88
C ILE A 162 21.24 -11.91 -14.64
N ILE A 163 20.63 -11.42 -13.56
CA ILE A 163 20.68 -10.00 -13.16
C ILE A 163 22.14 -9.56 -12.97
N ALA A 164 22.94 -10.32 -12.22
CA ALA A 164 24.34 -9.99 -11.99
C ALA A 164 25.16 -9.88 -13.30
N ASN A 165 24.91 -10.78 -14.26
CA ASN A 165 25.56 -10.71 -15.57
C ASN A 165 25.12 -9.48 -16.38
N LEU A 166 23.82 -9.16 -16.37
CA LEU A 166 23.30 -7.96 -17.05
C LEU A 166 23.83 -6.66 -16.45
N GLU A 167 23.96 -6.60 -15.12
CA GLU A 167 24.57 -5.46 -14.43
C GLU A 167 26.03 -5.27 -14.85
N TYR A 168 26.78 -6.36 -14.99
CA TYR A 168 28.15 -6.33 -15.49
C TYR A 168 28.22 -5.83 -16.95
N ASP A 169 27.39 -6.36 -17.84
CA ASP A 169 27.36 -5.96 -19.25
C ASP A 169 26.98 -4.49 -19.42
N VAL A 170 26.06 -3.96 -18.59
CA VAL A 170 25.70 -2.54 -18.59
C VAL A 170 26.89 -1.68 -18.16
N SER A 171 27.60 -2.07 -17.10
CA SER A 171 28.79 -1.35 -16.61
C SER A 171 29.91 -1.26 -17.66
N GLU A 172 30.18 -2.35 -18.39
CA GLU A 172 31.16 -2.36 -19.49
C GLU A 172 30.72 -1.45 -20.65
N ARG A 173 29.43 -1.44 -20.98
CA ARG A 173 28.87 -0.56 -22.02
C ARG A 173 28.96 0.91 -21.64
N ASP A 174 28.68 1.27 -20.39
CA ASP A 174 28.79 2.65 -19.89
C ASP A 174 30.24 3.16 -19.97
N THR A 175 31.20 2.29 -19.65
CA THR A 175 32.63 2.60 -19.82
C THR A 175 32.98 2.86 -21.28
N THR A 176 32.47 2.01 -22.19
CA THR A 176 32.68 2.17 -23.64
C THR A 176 32.06 3.46 -24.18
N ILE A 177 30.85 3.82 -23.73
CA ILE A 177 30.18 5.07 -24.12
C ILE A 177 31.01 6.27 -23.68
N THR A 178 31.47 6.28 -22.43
CA THR A 178 32.30 7.37 -21.88
C THR A 178 33.58 7.56 -22.71
N ASP A 179 34.24 6.48 -23.11
CA ASP A 179 35.45 6.55 -23.95
C ASP A 179 35.15 7.11 -25.34
N LEU A 180 34.06 6.68 -25.97
CA LEU A 180 33.63 7.19 -27.29
C LEU A 180 33.27 8.68 -27.24
N GLU A 181 32.63 9.15 -26.17
CA GLU A 181 32.32 10.58 -25.97
C GLU A 181 33.59 11.43 -25.86
N VAL A 182 34.62 10.92 -25.17
CA VAL A 182 35.93 11.58 -25.09
C VAL A 182 36.59 11.64 -26.46
N GLN A 183 36.60 10.52 -27.21
CA GLN A 183 37.17 10.49 -28.56
C GLN A 183 36.44 11.46 -29.51
N LEU A 184 35.11 11.53 -29.44
CA LEU A 184 34.32 12.45 -30.25
C LEU A 184 34.70 13.91 -29.97
N THR A 185 34.79 14.29 -28.70
CA THR A 185 35.18 15.64 -28.28
C THR A 185 36.57 16.02 -28.79
N GLN A 186 37.52 15.06 -28.78
CA GLN A 186 38.86 15.26 -29.31
C GLN A 186 38.85 15.52 -30.82
N VAL A 187 38.05 14.76 -31.58
CA VAL A 187 37.90 14.92 -33.03
C VAL A 187 37.26 16.25 -33.36
N GLU A 188 36.21 16.66 -32.65
CA GLU A 188 35.55 17.95 -32.83
C GLU A 188 36.53 19.11 -32.60
N THR A 189 37.31 19.06 -31.52
CA THR A 189 38.35 20.06 -31.23
C THR A 189 39.41 20.13 -32.33
N ALA A 190 39.86 18.97 -32.83
CA ALA A 190 40.83 18.92 -33.92
C ALA A 190 40.26 19.52 -35.22
N ASN A 191 38.99 19.27 -35.51
CA ASN A 191 38.31 19.80 -36.68
C ASN A 191 38.16 21.34 -36.61
N ASP A 192 37.79 21.87 -35.44
CA ASP A 192 37.69 23.32 -35.21
C ASP A 192 39.04 24.03 -35.40
N ASN A 193 40.12 23.42 -34.92
CA ASN A 193 41.47 23.93 -35.14
C ASN A 193 41.83 23.95 -36.64
N LEU A 194 41.53 22.87 -37.37
CA LEU A 194 41.80 22.78 -38.81
C LEU A 194 41.00 23.81 -39.63
N GLU A 195 39.73 24.05 -39.30
CA GLU A 195 38.94 25.09 -39.97
C GLU A 195 39.50 26.49 -39.70
N THR A 196 40.04 26.74 -38.50
CA THR A 196 40.74 27.99 -38.17
C THR A 196 42.03 28.15 -38.99
N GLU A 197 42.89 27.13 -38.99
CA GLU A 197 44.14 27.13 -39.77
C GLU A 197 43.88 27.34 -41.27
N LYS A 198 42.83 26.69 -41.80
CA LYS A 198 42.41 26.84 -43.19
C LYS A 198 41.95 28.27 -43.50
N ALA A 199 41.22 28.92 -42.58
CA ALA A 199 40.80 30.31 -42.75
C ALA A 199 42.03 31.25 -42.80
N ASP A 200 43.01 31.03 -41.91
CA ASP A 200 44.25 31.81 -41.89
C ASP A 200 45.06 31.64 -43.19
N LEU A 201 45.20 30.40 -43.67
CA LEU A 201 45.88 30.12 -44.94
C LEU A 201 45.18 30.75 -46.16
N ILE A 202 43.85 30.85 -46.14
CA ILE A 202 43.10 31.54 -47.19
C ILE A 202 43.45 33.03 -47.20
N ILE A 203 43.50 33.67 -46.02
CA ILE A 203 43.89 35.08 -45.88
C ILE A 203 45.32 35.28 -46.40
N GLU A 204 46.25 34.43 -45.98
CA GLU A 204 47.65 34.51 -46.41
C GLU A 204 47.79 34.36 -47.93
N ARG A 205 47.15 33.33 -48.50
CA ARG A 205 47.12 33.09 -49.96
C ARG A 205 46.61 34.31 -50.71
N ASP A 206 45.50 34.91 -50.26
CA ASP A 206 44.90 36.06 -50.94
C ASP A 206 45.79 37.30 -50.84
N GLY A 207 46.47 37.48 -49.70
CA GLY A 207 47.51 38.51 -49.53
C GLY A 207 48.69 38.34 -50.48
N TRP A 208 49.23 37.11 -50.61
CA TRP A 208 50.31 36.80 -51.55
C TRP A 208 49.91 37.03 -53.01
N LYS A 209 48.68 36.66 -53.37
CA LYS A 209 48.13 36.90 -54.71
C LYS A 209 48.06 38.39 -55.02
N GLN A 210 47.53 39.19 -54.10
CA GLN A 210 47.45 40.64 -54.27
C GLN A 210 48.85 41.27 -54.43
N LEU A 211 49.83 40.83 -53.63
CA LEU A 211 51.20 41.30 -53.75
C LEU A 211 51.79 40.97 -55.13
N SER A 212 51.59 39.73 -55.60
CA SER A 212 52.03 39.30 -56.94
C SER A 212 51.41 40.15 -58.05
N ASP A 213 50.09 40.39 -57.99
CA ASP A 213 49.37 41.20 -58.98
C ASP A 213 49.89 42.66 -59.00
N ASN A 214 50.19 43.22 -57.83
CA ASN A 214 50.79 44.56 -57.71
C ASN A 214 52.19 44.64 -58.35
N TRP A 215 53.06 43.67 -58.09
CA TRP A 215 54.39 43.62 -58.70
C TRP A 215 54.32 43.48 -60.23
N TYR A 216 53.40 42.67 -60.73
CA TYR A 216 53.17 42.54 -62.17
C TYR A 216 52.73 43.86 -62.81
N ALA A 217 51.80 44.59 -62.17
CA ALA A 217 51.38 45.91 -62.64
C ALA A 217 52.54 46.91 -62.67
N VAL A 218 53.39 46.93 -61.64
CA VAL A 218 54.58 47.78 -61.60
C VAL A 218 55.54 47.44 -62.73
N ALA A 219 55.79 46.16 -62.99
CA ALA A 219 56.68 45.72 -64.06
C ALA A 219 56.16 46.14 -65.45
N LEU A 220 54.86 45.99 -65.71
CA LEU A 220 54.24 46.46 -66.95
C LEU A 220 54.39 47.97 -67.14
N GLU A 221 54.18 48.73 -66.06
CA GLU A 221 54.32 50.18 -66.08
C GLU A 221 55.77 50.61 -66.34
N GLN A 222 56.74 49.92 -65.74
CA GLN A 222 58.16 50.14 -66.02
C GLN A 222 58.48 49.92 -67.50
N VAL A 223 57.98 48.84 -68.10
CA VAL A 223 58.16 48.57 -69.54
C VAL A 223 57.52 49.68 -70.39
N ARG A 224 56.31 50.13 -70.05
CA ARG A 224 55.65 51.25 -70.74
C ARG A 224 56.51 52.51 -70.72
N VAL A 225 57.01 52.91 -69.55
CA VAL A 225 57.87 54.08 -69.39
C VAL A 225 59.15 53.94 -70.21
N MET A 226 59.79 52.76 -70.19
CA MET A 226 61.00 52.51 -70.96
C MET A 226 60.78 52.70 -72.47
N VAL A 227 59.69 52.13 -73.01
CA VAL A 227 59.39 52.16 -74.45
C VAL A 227 58.85 53.53 -74.88
N GLU A 228 57.84 54.06 -74.19
CA GLU A 228 57.07 55.23 -74.66
C GLU A 228 57.66 56.57 -74.22
N VAL A 229 58.30 56.62 -73.05
CA VAL A 229 58.83 57.87 -72.48
C VAL A 229 60.32 58.01 -72.73
N LEU A 230 61.08 56.94 -72.49
CA LEU A 230 62.55 56.98 -72.58
C LEU A 230 63.08 56.61 -73.97
N GLY A 231 62.29 55.92 -74.81
CA GLY A 231 62.68 55.50 -76.14
C GLY A 231 63.82 54.47 -76.16
N LEU A 232 63.86 53.59 -75.15
CA LEU A 232 64.84 52.51 -74.99
C LEU A 232 64.41 51.23 -75.71
#